data_AF-A0A7W7VTA6-F1
#
_entry.id   AF-A0A7W7VTA6-F1
#
_cell.length_a   1.000
_cell.length_b   1.000
_cell.length_c   1.000
_cell.angle_alpha   90.00
_cell.angle_beta   90.00
_cell.angle_gamma   90.00
#
_symmetry.space_group_name_H-M   'P 1'
#
loop_
_entity.id
_entity.type
_entity.pdbx_description
1 polymer ?
#
loop_
_entity_poly.entity_id
_entity_poly.type
_entity_poly.pdbx_seq_one_letter_code
_entity_poly.pdbx_strand_id
1 'polypeptide(L)'
;MTPCQKPDAVPSSAPSAVVVEIVGITPPTRFARLSDALPALWHSMSRLPLGEQQADWFGYYLTRPDAVERVREKLERSSSVELSFQLSDGPHLMRVQLAAAEAQAP
;
A
#
# COMPACT_ATOMS: atom_id res chain seq x y z
N MET A 1 -46.97 1.49 4.61
CA MET A 1 -46.08 0.32 4.84
C MET A 1 -44.86 0.53 3.97
N THR A 2 -43.84 1.20 4.50
CA THR A 2 -42.59 1.49 3.79
C THR A 2 -41.71 0.24 3.85
N PRO A 3 -41.15 -0.26 2.74
CA PRO A 3 -40.16 -1.32 2.83
C PRO A 3 -38.87 -0.73 3.45
N CYS A 4 -38.41 -1.32 4.55
CA CYS A 4 -37.08 -1.08 5.10
C CYS A 4 -36.05 -1.45 4.04
N GLN A 5 -35.49 -0.44 3.37
CA GLN A 5 -34.34 -0.60 2.51
C GLN A 5 -33.14 -0.89 3.42
N LYS A 6 -32.77 -2.17 3.51
CA LYS A 6 -31.47 -2.63 4.01
C LYS A 6 -30.40 -1.84 3.23
N PRO A 7 -29.39 -1.21 3.86
CA PRO A 7 -28.35 -0.54 3.10
C PRO A 7 -27.74 -1.57 2.17
N ASP A 8 -28.00 -1.31 0.89
CA ASP A 8 -27.54 -2.06 -0.25
C ASP A 8 -26.03 -2.23 -0.07
N ALA A 9 -25.58 -3.47 -0.19
CA ALA A 9 -24.18 -3.77 -0.28
C ALA A 9 -23.62 -2.92 -1.41
N VAL A 10 -22.87 -1.87 -1.08
CA VAL A 10 -22.05 -1.18 -2.07
C VAL A 10 -21.24 -2.27 -2.77
N PRO A 11 -21.35 -2.42 -4.11
CA PRO A 11 -20.41 -3.26 -4.82
C PRO A 11 -19.06 -2.57 -4.65
N SER A 12 -18.29 -3.01 -3.64
CA SER A 12 -16.92 -2.58 -3.38
C SER A 12 -16.03 -3.17 -4.47
N SER A 13 -16.28 -2.72 -5.70
CA SER A 13 -15.55 -3.03 -6.92
C SER A 13 -14.94 -1.76 -7.49
N ALA A 14 -14.81 -0.71 -6.67
CA ALA A 14 -13.88 0.37 -6.95
C ALA A 14 -12.46 -0.24 -6.90
N PRO A 15 -11.57 0.07 -7.86
CA PRO A 15 -10.16 -0.23 -7.70
C PRO A 15 -9.71 0.52 -6.46
N SER A 16 -9.58 -0.19 -5.34
CA SER A 16 -9.30 0.43 -4.05
C SER A 16 -8.02 1.22 -4.17
N ALA A 17 -8.13 2.56 -4.17
CA ALA A 17 -6.98 3.42 -4.11
C ALA A 17 -6.14 2.99 -2.90
N VAL A 18 -4.82 3.13 -3.00
CA VAL A 18 -3.90 2.72 -1.94
C VAL A 18 -3.13 3.94 -1.45
N VAL A 19 -2.89 4.00 -0.15
CA VAL A 19 -1.95 4.92 0.45
C VAL A 19 -0.67 4.15 0.70
N VAL A 20 0.45 4.69 0.22
CA VAL A 20 1.79 4.18 0.54
C VAL A 20 2.55 5.23 1.33
N GLU A 21 3.25 4.80 2.36
CA GLU A 21 4.10 5.66 3.15
C GLU A 21 5.36 4.92 3.58
N ILE A 22 6.44 5.67 3.72
CA ILE A 22 7.65 5.23 4.39
C ILE A 22 7.74 6.07 5.66
N VAL A 23 7.35 5.48 6.78
CA VAL A 23 7.19 6.17 8.07
C VAL A 23 8.51 6.86 8.45
N GLY A 24 8.43 8.17 8.61
CA GLY A 24 9.57 9.02 8.95
C GLY A 24 10.45 9.47 7.78
N ILE A 25 10.14 9.06 6.53
CA ILE A 25 10.96 9.40 5.35
C ILE A 25 10.12 10.11 4.28
N THR A 26 8.98 9.52 3.89
CA THR A 26 8.11 10.09 2.86
C THR A 26 6.70 10.27 3.41
N PRO A 27 6.02 11.38 3.05
CA PRO A 27 4.63 11.56 3.43
C PRO A 27 3.73 10.48 2.81
N PRO A 28 2.57 10.18 3.43
CA PRO A 28 1.60 9.25 2.87
C PRO A 28 1.12 9.74 1.51
N THR A 29 1.36 8.92 0.48
CA THR A 29 1.06 9.22 -0.91
C THR A 29 -0.05 8.31 -1.41
N ARG A 30 -1.08 8.92 -1.99
CA ARG A 30 -2.24 8.22 -2.55
C ARG A 30 -2.00 7.84 -4.01
N PHE A 31 -2.31 6.60 -4.34
CA PHE A 31 -2.28 6.06 -5.69
C PHE A 31 -3.65 5.48 -6.04
N ALA A 32 -4.13 5.79 -7.25
CA ALA A 32 -5.38 5.23 -7.75
C ALA A 32 -5.27 3.73 -8.08
N ARG A 33 -4.05 3.23 -8.31
CA ARG A 33 -3.77 1.84 -8.67
C ARG A 33 -2.57 1.31 -7.92
N LEU A 34 -2.69 0.12 -7.36
CA LEU A 34 -1.58 -0.58 -6.69
C LEU A 34 -0.41 -0.84 -7.64
N SER A 35 -0.70 -1.13 -8.92
CA SER A 35 0.31 -1.35 -9.96
C SER A 35 1.21 -0.15 -10.22
N ASP A 36 0.74 1.06 -9.94
CA ASP A 36 1.51 2.30 -10.06
C ASP A 36 2.23 2.64 -8.74
N ALA A 37 1.60 2.29 -7.61
CA ALA A 37 2.15 2.50 -6.28
C ALA A 37 3.42 1.68 -6.02
N LEU A 38 3.45 0.39 -6.39
CA LEU A 38 4.60 -0.49 -6.15
C LEU A 38 5.90 -0.01 -6.82
N PRO A 39 5.95 0.33 -8.12
CA PRO A 39 7.16 0.85 -8.74
C PRO A 39 7.57 2.22 -8.19
N ALA A 40 6.63 3.10 -7.86
CA ALA A 40 6.94 4.39 -7.23
C ALA A 40 7.53 4.23 -5.82
N LEU A 41 7.02 3.25 -5.06
CA LEU A 41 7.52 2.88 -3.75
C LEU A 41 8.92 2.29 -3.86
N TRP A 42 9.13 1.33 -4.77
CA TRP A 42 10.45 0.76 -5.05
C TRP A 42 11.45 1.84 -5.47
N HIS A 43 11.06 2.76 -6.35
CA HIS A 43 11.92 3.87 -6.77
C HIS A 43 12.34 4.74 -5.57
N SER A 44 11.44 5.00 -4.64
CA SER A 44 11.74 5.74 -3.42
C SER A 44 12.66 4.96 -2.49
N MET A 45 12.41 3.66 -2.29
CA MET A 45 13.25 2.77 -1.49
C MET A 45 14.65 2.60 -2.06
N SER A 46 14.79 2.49 -3.39
CA SER A 46 16.08 2.33 -4.08
C SER A 46 17.01 3.54 -3.92
N ARG A 47 16.47 4.70 -3.52
CA ARG A 47 17.24 5.90 -3.20
C ARG A 47 17.68 5.97 -1.74
N LEU A 48 17.17 5.08 -0.89
CA LEU A 48 17.56 4.98 0.50
C LEU A 48 18.83 4.10 0.63
N PRO A 49 19.67 4.34 1.64
CA PRO A 49 20.84 3.53 1.92
C PRO A 49 20.43 2.19 2.56
N LEU A 50 19.70 1.37 1.80
CA LEU A 50 19.33 0.01 2.17
C LEU A 50 20.57 -0.88 2.13
N GLY A 51 20.69 -1.81 3.07
CA GLY A 51 21.68 -2.88 2.97
C GLY A 51 21.43 -3.74 1.73
N GLU A 52 22.49 -4.25 1.10
CA GLU A 52 22.42 -5.01 -0.17
C GLU A 52 21.36 -6.12 -0.14
N GLN A 53 21.32 -6.92 0.92
CA GLN A 53 20.32 -7.99 1.07
C GLN A 53 18.88 -7.48 1.20
N GLN A 54 18.67 -6.32 1.81
CA GLN A 54 17.34 -5.71 1.90
C GLN A 54 16.93 -5.16 0.55
N ALA A 55 17.83 -4.47 -0.15
CA ALA A 55 17.57 -3.95 -1.49
C ALA A 55 17.23 -5.09 -2.47
N ASP A 56 17.96 -6.20 -2.43
CA ASP A 56 17.66 -7.38 -3.25
C ASP A 56 16.30 -7.99 -2.90
N TRP A 57 16.00 -8.14 -1.59
CA TRP A 57 14.71 -8.66 -1.14
C TRP A 57 13.53 -7.77 -1.55
N PHE A 58 13.63 -6.44 -1.37
CA PHE A 58 12.58 -5.50 -1.76
C PHE A 58 12.45 -5.40 -3.28
N GLY A 59 13.56 -5.43 -4.02
CA GLY A 59 13.56 -5.50 -5.47
C GLY A 59 12.81 -6.74 -5.92
N TYR A 60 13.21 -7.91 -5.43
CA TYR A 60 12.53 -9.16 -5.73
C TYR A 60 11.04 -9.14 -5.34
N TYR A 61 10.69 -8.60 -4.17
CA TYR A 61 9.30 -8.58 -3.70
C TYR A 61 8.41 -7.63 -4.51
N LEU A 62 8.91 -6.44 -4.87
CA LEU A 62 8.12 -5.37 -5.48
C LEU A 62 8.14 -5.38 -7.02
N THR A 63 9.16 -5.94 -7.67
CA THR A 63 9.28 -5.96 -9.13
C THR A 63 8.72 -7.21 -9.79
N ARG A 64 8.26 -8.20 -9.01
CA ARG A 64 7.65 -9.42 -9.55
C ARG A 64 6.30 -9.11 -10.21
N PRO A 65 5.92 -9.85 -11.28
CA PRO A 65 4.61 -9.68 -11.91
C PRO A 65 3.47 -10.01 -10.95
N ASP A 66 3.70 -10.96 -10.04
CA ASP A 66 2.80 -11.35 -8.95
C ASP A 66 2.81 -10.41 -7.73
N ALA A 67 3.66 -9.37 -7.69
CA ALA A 67 3.77 -8.47 -6.55
C ALA A 67 2.46 -7.71 -6.28
N VAL A 68 1.81 -7.23 -7.34
CA VAL A 68 0.54 -6.49 -7.26
C VAL A 68 -0.54 -7.36 -6.63
N GLU A 69 -0.72 -8.58 -7.15
CA GLU A 69 -1.74 -9.50 -6.65
C GLU A 69 -1.44 -9.93 -5.21
N ARG A 70 -0.19 -10.24 -4.87
CA ARG A 70 0.20 -10.59 -3.49
C ARG A 70 -0.07 -9.48 -2.49
N VAL A 71 0.26 -8.23 -2.85
CA VAL A 71 0.02 -7.08 -1.97
C VAL A 71 -1.49 -6.81 -1.88
N ARG A 72 -2.23 -6.93 -2.98
CA ARG A 72 -3.70 -6.85 -2.99
C ARG A 72 -4.32 -7.89 -2.06
N GLU A 73 -3.96 -9.17 -2.19
CA GLU A 73 -4.51 -10.23 -1.33
C GLU A 73 -4.25 -9.96 0.15
N LYS A 74 -3.05 -9.46 0.50
CA LYS A 74 -2.73 -9.07 1.88
C LYS A 74 -3.54 -7.86 2.34
N LEU A 75 -3.74 -6.86 1.48
CA LEU A 75 -4.59 -5.70 1.77
C LEU A 75 -6.05 -6.09 1.95
N GLU A 76 -6.57 -7.02 1.16
CA GLU A 76 -7.93 -7.55 1.33
C GLU A 76 -8.10 -8.32 2.64
N ARG A 77 -7.03 -8.99 3.10
CA ARG A 77 -7.05 -9.77 4.35
C ARG A 77 -6.84 -8.92 5.61
N SER A 78 -5.92 -7.96 5.58
CA SER A 78 -5.47 -7.21 6.77
C SER A 78 -5.72 -5.70 6.69
N SER A 79 -6.31 -5.19 5.60
CA SER A 79 -6.51 -3.75 5.28
C SER A 79 -5.23 -2.93 5.14
N SER A 80 -4.09 -3.46 5.60
CA SER A 80 -2.76 -2.85 5.57
C SER A 80 -1.68 -3.93 5.44
N VAL A 81 -0.57 -3.52 4.83
CA VAL A 81 0.65 -4.28 4.63
C VAL A 81 1.79 -3.43 5.16
N GLU A 82 2.46 -3.94 6.18
CA GLU A 82 3.57 -3.26 6.83
C GLU A 82 4.83 -4.11 6.66
N LEU A 83 5.90 -3.49 6.19
CA LEU A 83 7.21 -4.09 6.01
C LEU A 83 8.25 -3.24 6.73
N SER A 84 8.86 -3.80 7.77
CA SER A 84 9.95 -3.16 8.49
C SER A 84 11.27 -3.37 7.76
N PHE A 85 12.12 -2.35 7.77
CA PHE A 85 13.45 -2.39 7.20
C PHE A 85 14.40 -1.54 8.03
N GLN A 86 15.69 -1.85 7.97
CA GLN A 86 16.72 -1.16 8.74
C GLN A 86 17.47 -0.17 7.85
N LEU A 87 17.53 1.09 8.28
CA LEU A 87 18.46 2.09 7.77
C LEU A 87 19.56 2.40 8.80
N SER A 88 20.52 3.23 8.38
CA SER A 88 21.61 3.70 9.23
C SER A 88 21.14 4.49 10.46
N ASP A 89 19.98 5.15 10.38
CA ASP A 89 19.40 5.94 11.47
C ASP A 89 18.55 5.10 12.44
N GLY A 90 18.02 3.96 11.99
CA GLY A 90 17.16 3.12 12.80
C GLY A 90 16.23 2.20 11.99
N PRO A 91 15.34 1.46 12.67
CA PRO A 91 14.30 0.69 12.01
C PRO A 91 13.23 1.64 11.46
N HIS A 92 12.92 1.49 10.17
CA HIS A 92 11.84 2.19 9.49
C HIS A 92 10.75 1.21 9.07
N LEU A 93 9.57 1.77 8.84
CA LEU A 93 8.40 1.00 8.43
C LEU A 93 7.89 1.52 7.09
N MET A 94 7.77 0.61 6.14
CA MET A 94 7.02 0.83 4.92
C MET A 94 5.59 0.35 5.17
N ARG A 95 4.60 1.22 4.94
CA ARG A 95 3.20 0.85 5.05
C ARG A 95 2.50 1.08 3.72
N VAL A 96 1.73 0.08 3.31
CA VAL A 96 0.76 0.16 2.24
C VAL A 96 -0.58 -0.14 2.87
N GLN A 97 -1.56 0.72 2.67
CA GLN A 97 -2.91 0.51 3.19
C GLN A 97 -3.91 0.84 2.11
N LEU A 98 -5.10 0.25 2.21
CA LEU A 98 -6.20 0.73 1.41
C LEU A 98 -6.43 2.19 1.78
N ALA A 99 -6.47 3.06 0.78
CA ALA A 99 -7.07 4.37 0.98
C ALA A 99 -8.50 4.05 1.37
N ALA A 100 -8.84 4.31 2.64
CA ALA A 100 -10.23 4.38 3.02
C ALA A 100 -10.89 5.26 1.94
N ALA A 101 -12.01 4.79 1.39
CA ALA A 101 -12.86 5.67 0.61
C ALA A 101 -13.20 6.81 1.57
N GLU A 102 -12.43 7.89 1.52
CA GLU A 102 -12.82 9.13 2.16
C GLU A 102 -14.12 9.45 1.46
N ALA A 103 -15.22 9.22 2.19
CA ALA A 103 -16.44 9.92 1.96
C ALA A 103 -16.04 11.39 1.90
N GLN A 104 -15.95 11.88 0.67
CA GLN A 104 -15.89 13.28 0.35
C GLN A 104 -16.99 13.96 1.18
N ALA A 105 -16.59 14.74 2.17
CA ALA A 105 -17.46 15.64 2.93
C ALA A 105 -16.62 16.88 3.23
N PRO A 106 -17.21 18.09 3.28
CA PRO A 106 -18.63 18.44 3.22
C PRO A 106 -19.15 18.88 1.85
#